data_AF-X6LAV1-F1
#
_entry.id   AF-X6LAV1-F1
#
_cell.length_a   1.000
_cell.length_b   1.000
_cell.length_c   1.000
_cell.angle_alpha   90.00
_cell.angle_beta   90.00
_cell.angle_gamma   90.00
#
_symmetry.space_group_name_H-M   'P 1'
#
loop_
_entity.id
_entity.type
_entity.pdbx_description
1 polymer ?
#
loop_
_entity_poly.entity_id
_entity_poly.type
_entity_poly.pdbx_seq_one_letter_code
_entity_poly.pdbx_strand_id
1 'polypeptide(L)'
;DIELMLPLLMKQDPSFDYNRLFECIGCVHRSKWIEERQEGRGDNLMDAIKEKLMLHLYELKQSSKYLELDIDHPDHLEQGRKIVEHLEKLSRLESIIPEIADHSKEVGMKIEYAIRATVSTIKHEFSLERRSVNCQKEIKEQLEKLKEHVKILKKWSQGKGLKDVQDLRSQ
;
A
#
# COMPACT_ATOMS: atom_id res chain seq x y z
N ASP A 1 -1.24 11.22 -21.40
CA ASP A 1 -2.03 11.08 -20.14
C ASP A 1 -1.25 10.44 -19.00
N ILE A 2 -0.83 9.18 -19.08
CA ILE A 2 -0.11 8.52 -17.97
C ILE A 2 1.14 9.29 -17.50
N GLU A 3 1.91 9.85 -18.42
CA GLU A 3 3.12 10.63 -18.08
C GLU A 3 2.82 11.89 -17.25
N LEU A 4 1.60 12.45 -17.36
CA LEU A 4 1.15 13.58 -16.56
C LEU A 4 0.52 13.13 -15.24
N MET A 5 -0.01 11.91 -15.18
CA MET A 5 -0.65 11.34 -13.99
C MET A 5 0.38 10.81 -12.99
N LEU A 6 1.47 10.18 -13.43
CA LEU A 6 2.46 9.59 -12.53
C LEU A 6 3.12 10.61 -11.57
N PRO A 7 3.47 11.84 -12.00
CA PRO A 7 3.94 12.87 -11.08
C PRO A 7 2.89 13.29 -10.03
N LEU A 8 1.60 13.28 -10.38
CA LEU A 8 0.51 13.59 -9.44
C LEU A 8 0.29 12.46 -8.43
N LEU A 9 0.43 11.21 -8.88
CA LEU A 9 0.42 10.03 -8.01
C LEU A 9 1.57 10.10 -6.99
N MET A 10 2.77 10.49 -7.43
CA MET A 10 3.95 10.64 -6.57
C MET A 10 3.78 11.71 -5.49
N LYS A 11 3.09 12.80 -5.82
CA LYS A 11 2.74 13.86 -4.87
C LYS A 11 1.62 13.49 -3.89
N GLN A 12 1.02 12.30 -4.04
CA GLN A 12 -0.14 11.86 -3.25
C GLN A 12 -1.27 12.91 -3.24
N ASP A 13 -1.54 13.50 -4.41
CA ASP A 13 -2.58 14.52 -4.56
C ASP A 13 -3.96 13.95 -4.17
N PRO A 14 -4.70 14.56 -3.23
CA PRO A 14 -6.02 14.07 -2.81
C PRO A 14 -7.04 13.98 -3.94
N SER A 15 -6.86 14.78 -5.00
CA SER A 15 -7.71 14.81 -6.19
C SER A 15 -7.28 13.80 -7.27
N PHE A 16 -6.26 12.97 -6.98
CA PHE A 16 -5.74 12.03 -7.96
C PHE A 16 -6.79 11.00 -8.37
N ASP A 17 -7.04 10.93 -9.68
CA ASP A 17 -8.00 9.99 -10.26
C ASP A 17 -7.35 8.62 -10.52
N TYR A 18 -7.45 7.74 -9.53
CA TYR A 18 -6.99 6.36 -9.63
C TYR A 18 -7.75 5.56 -10.70
N ASN A 19 -9.03 5.86 -10.96
CA ASN A 19 -9.81 5.12 -11.96
C ASN A 19 -9.25 5.37 -13.35
N ARG A 20 -8.99 6.65 -13.68
CA ARG A 20 -8.36 7.01 -14.94
C ARG A 20 -6.96 6.41 -15.08
N LEU A 21 -6.17 6.33 -13.99
CA LEU A 21 -4.87 5.65 -14.01
C LEU A 21 -5.03 4.17 -14.38
N PHE A 22 -5.98 3.47 -13.75
CA PHE A 22 -6.21 2.05 -14.02
C PHE A 22 -6.72 1.78 -15.43
N GLU A 23 -7.59 2.64 -15.95
CA GLU A 23 -8.07 2.55 -17.33
C GLU A 23 -6.91 2.71 -18.31
N CYS A 24 -6.07 3.73 -18.13
CA CYS A 24 -4.94 3.96 -19.01
C CYS A 24 -3.94 2.80 -18.95
N ILE A 25 -3.57 2.32 -17.77
CA ILE A 25 -2.65 1.17 -17.62
C ILE A 25 -3.26 -0.08 -18.24
N GLY A 26 -4.56 -0.32 -18.03
CA GLY A 26 -5.27 -1.43 -18.66
C GLY A 26 -5.27 -1.35 -20.18
N CYS A 27 -5.41 -0.15 -20.74
CA CYS A 27 -5.32 0.07 -22.19
C CYS A 27 -3.91 -0.20 -22.72
N VAL A 28 -2.86 0.31 -22.07
CA VAL A 28 -1.47 0.03 -22.46
C VAL A 28 -1.18 -1.47 -22.38
N HIS A 29 -1.55 -2.13 -21.28
CA HIS A 29 -1.34 -3.56 -21.10
C HIS A 29 -2.07 -4.41 -22.16
N ARG A 30 -3.31 -4.07 -22.53
CA ARG A 30 -4.06 -4.75 -23.59
C ARG A 30 -3.54 -4.43 -25.00
N SER A 31 -2.84 -3.31 -25.17
CA SER A 31 -2.28 -2.87 -26.44
C SER A 31 -0.91 -3.47 -26.73
N LYS A 32 -0.41 -4.41 -25.91
CA LYS A 32 0.83 -5.18 -26.11
C LYS A 32 1.00 -5.73 -27.53
N TRP A 33 -0.09 -6.05 -28.23
CA TRP A 33 -0.07 -6.52 -29.62
C TRP A 33 0.47 -5.49 -30.64
N ILE A 34 0.47 -4.19 -30.30
CA ILE A 34 0.99 -3.12 -31.16
C ILE A 34 2.52 -3.01 -31.03
N GLU A 35 3.06 -3.27 -29.84
CA GLU A 35 4.50 -3.18 -29.53
C GLU A 35 5.26 -4.39 -30.11
N GLU A 36 4.67 -5.60 -30.10
CA GLU A 36 5.26 -6.80 -30.71
C GLU A 36 5.48 -6.67 -32.24
N ARG A 37 4.78 -5.75 -32.92
CA ARG A 37 4.96 -5.47 -34.36
C ARG A 37 6.00 -4.38 -34.66
N GLN A 38 6.53 -3.70 -33.63
CA GLN A 38 7.57 -2.67 -33.76
C GLN A 38 8.91 -3.16 -33.21
N GLU A 39 9.33 -4.37 -33.58
CA GLU A 39 10.68 -4.89 -33.32
C GLU A 39 11.73 -3.86 -33.77
N GLY A 40 12.34 -3.16 -32.82
CA GLY A 40 13.52 -2.35 -33.04
C GLY A 40 13.49 -0.88 -32.60
N ARG A 41 12.42 -0.37 -31.96
CA ARG A 41 12.43 1.04 -31.52
C ARG A 41 11.83 1.28 -30.14
N GLY A 42 12.71 1.36 -29.14
CA GLY A 42 12.61 2.24 -27.98
C GLY A 42 11.68 1.79 -26.86
N ASP A 43 12.24 1.69 -25.65
CA ASP A 43 11.60 1.65 -24.33
C ASP A 43 10.10 1.36 -24.34
N ASN A 44 9.75 0.10 -24.09
CA ASN A 44 8.37 -0.34 -23.90
C ASN A 44 7.68 0.58 -22.88
N LEU A 45 6.63 1.27 -23.31
CA LEU A 45 5.89 2.22 -22.49
C LEU A 45 5.39 1.56 -21.21
N MET A 46 4.99 0.29 -21.28
CA MET A 46 4.58 -0.49 -20.12
C MET A 46 5.72 -0.68 -19.11
N ASP A 47 6.95 -0.88 -19.57
CA ASP A 47 8.12 -1.05 -18.70
C ASP A 47 8.49 0.27 -18.02
N ALA A 48 8.46 1.39 -18.75
CA ALA A 48 8.64 2.73 -18.15
C ALA A 48 7.56 3.07 -17.09
N ILE A 49 6.32 2.62 -17.32
CA ILE A 49 5.22 2.77 -16.35
C ILE A 49 5.50 1.93 -15.10
N LYS A 50 5.88 0.66 -15.29
CA LYS A 50 6.25 -0.22 -14.19
C LYS A 50 7.37 0.38 -13.36
N GLU A 51 8.46 0.80 -13.98
CA GLU A 51 9.60 1.40 -13.27
C GLU A 51 9.19 2.60 -12.40
N LYS A 52 8.40 3.52 -12.94
CA LYS A 52 7.90 4.69 -12.19
C LYS A 52 6.99 4.28 -11.03
N LEU A 53 6.13 3.29 -11.23
CA LEU A 53 5.27 2.77 -10.15
C LEU A 53 6.08 2.05 -9.07
N MET A 54 7.08 1.27 -9.46
CA MET A 54 7.97 0.58 -8.53
C MET A 54 8.81 1.57 -7.72
N LEU A 55 9.30 2.64 -8.35
CA LEU A 55 9.99 3.71 -7.66
C LEU A 55 9.09 4.37 -6.61
N HIS A 56 7.85 4.71 -6.97
CA HIS A 56 6.87 5.28 -6.03
C HIS A 56 6.56 4.33 -4.86
N LEU A 57 6.37 3.05 -5.15
CA LEU A 57 6.15 2.03 -4.11
C LEU A 57 7.37 1.87 -3.20
N TYR A 58 8.58 2.00 -3.75
CA TYR A 58 9.81 2.00 -2.97
C TYR A 58 9.89 3.23 -2.05
N GLU A 59 9.53 4.42 -2.54
CA GLU A 59 9.46 5.65 -1.73
C GLU A 59 8.46 5.52 -0.57
N LEU A 60 7.24 5.01 -0.84
CA LEU A 60 6.24 4.72 0.19
C LEU A 60 6.75 3.70 1.22
N LYS A 61 7.51 2.71 0.75
CA LYS A 61 8.14 1.70 1.62
C LYS A 61 9.24 2.29 2.49
N GLN A 62 10.00 3.28 1.99
CA GLN A 62 10.99 3.97 2.80
C GLN A 62 10.32 4.91 3.80
N SER A 63 9.26 5.63 3.41
CA SER A 63 8.51 6.48 4.35
C SER A 63 7.87 5.66 5.47
N SER A 64 7.41 4.44 5.17
CA SER A 64 6.87 3.54 6.19
C SER A 64 7.93 2.97 7.15
N LYS A 65 9.23 3.05 6.81
CA LYS A 65 10.31 2.43 7.59
C LYS A 65 10.61 3.21 8.88
N TYR A 66 10.37 4.52 8.85
CA TYR A 66 10.53 5.44 9.98
C TYR A 66 9.18 5.86 10.56
N LEU A 67 8.09 5.17 10.19
CA LEU A 67 6.77 5.48 10.69
C LEU A 67 6.67 5.04 12.15
N GLU A 68 6.82 6.02 13.04
CA GLU A 68 6.53 5.88 14.46
C GLU A 68 5.13 6.43 14.72
N LEU A 69 4.18 5.53 15.02
CA LEU A 69 2.83 5.93 15.38
C LEU A 69 2.83 6.44 16.82
N ASP A 70 3.13 7.73 16.96
CA ASP A 70 3.16 8.40 18.24
C ASP A 70 1.75 8.86 18.64
N ILE A 71 1.40 8.56 19.89
CA ILE A 71 0.13 8.87 20.55
C ILE A 71 0.01 10.38 20.77
N ASP A 72 1.14 11.06 20.96
CA ASP A 72 1.17 12.52 21.19
C ASP A 72 1.11 13.32 19.89
N HIS A 73 1.32 12.66 18.75
CA HIS A 73 1.39 13.27 17.43
C HIS A 73 0.38 12.60 16.50
N PRO A 74 -0.91 13.00 16.55
CA PRO A 74 -1.97 12.38 15.73
C PRO A 74 -1.69 12.45 14.23
N ASP A 75 -0.87 13.41 13.78
CA ASP A 75 -0.39 13.50 12.41
C ASP A 75 0.38 12.24 11.96
N HIS A 76 1.05 11.54 12.86
CA HIS A 76 1.77 10.29 12.54
C HIS A 76 0.80 9.14 12.23
N LEU A 77 -0.34 9.10 12.93
CA LEU A 77 -1.44 8.16 12.64
C LEU A 77 -2.05 8.44 11.28
N GLU A 78 -2.25 9.72 10.96
CA GLU A 78 -2.80 10.15 9.67
C GLU A 78 -1.84 9.85 8.51
N GLN A 79 -0.52 10.00 8.71
CA GLN A 79 0.49 9.55 7.73
C GLN A 79 0.40 8.04 7.48
N GLY A 80 0.28 7.23 8.55
CA GLY A 80 0.08 5.80 8.43
C GLY A 80 -1.19 5.44 7.66
N ARG A 81 -2.30 6.14 7.93
CA ARG A 81 -3.57 5.99 7.21
C ARG A 81 -3.41 6.27 5.71
N LYS A 82 -2.81 7.41 5.36
CA LYS A 82 -2.61 7.81 3.96
C LYS A 82 -1.79 6.80 3.17
N ILE A 83 -0.71 6.28 3.77
CA ILE A 83 0.12 5.23 3.13
C ILE A 83 -0.72 3.98 2.86
N VAL A 84 -1.50 3.52 3.84
CA VAL A 84 -2.35 2.33 3.71
C VAL A 84 -3.42 2.51 2.63
N GLU A 85 -4.15 3.63 2.65
CA GLU A 85 -5.18 3.93 1.65
C GLU A 85 -4.61 4.02 0.24
N HIS A 86 -3.41 4.59 0.10
CA HIS A 86 -2.73 4.68 -1.20
C HIS A 86 -2.36 3.30 -1.74
N LEU A 87 -1.83 2.41 -0.90
CA LEU A 87 -1.51 1.03 -1.27
C LEU A 87 -2.77 0.23 -1.59
N GLU A 88 -3.85 0.40 -0.82
CA GLU A 88 -5.13 -0.27 -1.08
C GLU A 88 -5.66 0.10 -2.46
N LYS A 89 -5.63 1.38 -2.83
CA LYS A 89 -6.04 1.81 -4.18
C LYS A 89 -5.15 1.16 -5.24
N LEU A 90 -3.84 1.15 -5.06
CA LEU A 90 -2.89 0.55 -6.01
C LEU A 90 -3.01 -0.98 -6.14
N SER A 91 -3.57 -1.69 -5.14
CA SER A 91 -3.76 -3.15 -5.19
C SER A 91 -4.58 -3.63 -6.41
N ARG A 92 -5.42 -2.77 -6.99
CA ARG A 92 -6.16 -3.07 -8.23
C ARG A 92 -5.24 -3.39 -9.41
N LEU A 93 -4.03 -2.81 -9.42
CA LEU A 93 -3.02 -3.04 -10.45
C LEU A 93 -2.27 -4.36 -10.29
N GLU A 94 -2.41 -5.09 -9.18
CA GLU A 94 -1.75 -6.39 -8.95
C GLU A 94 -2.08 -7.43 -10.03
N SER A 95 -3.25 -7.32 -10.66
CA SER A 95 -3.64 -8.18 -11.78
C SER A 95 -2.83 -7.94 -13.07
N ILE A 96 -2.18 -6.78 -13.19
CA ILE A 96 -1.41 -6.34 -14.35
C ILE A 96 0.10 -6.28 -14.02
N ILE A 97 0.43 -5.87 -12.79
CA ILE A 97 1.79 -5.70 -12.25
C ILE A 97 1.84 -6.42 -10.89
N PRO A 98 2.12 -7.74 -10.87
CA PRO A 98 2.08 -8.55 -9.65
C PRO A 98 3.10 -8.12 -8.58
N GLU A 99 4.20 -7.45 -8.97
CA GLU A 99 5.24 -6.95 -8.07
C GLU A 99 4.73 -5.93 -7.03
N ILE A 100 3.56 -5.34 -7.28
CA ILE A 100 2.85 -4.44 -6.36
C ILE A 100 2.42 -5.19 -5.09
N ALA A 101 2.05 -6.48 -5.20
CA ALA A 101 1.56 -7.27 -4.08
C ALA A 101 2.65 -7.46 -3.01
N ASP A 102 3.88 -7.74 -3.44
CA ASP A 102 5.02 -7.93 -2.53
C ASP A 102 5.35 -6.66 -1.75
N HIS A 103 5.32 -5.50 -2.43
CA HIS A 103 5.54 -4.20 -1.81
C HIS A 103 4.43 -3.86 -0.81
N SER A 104 3.17 -4.07 -1.20
CA SER A 104 2.00 -3.81 -0.35
C SER A 104 2.03 -4.69 0.91
N LYS A 105 2.42 -5.97 0.76
CA LYS A 105 2.58 -6.90 1.89
C LYS A 105 3.66 -6.45 2.87
N GLU A 106 4.83 -6.06 2.39
CA GLU A 106 5.93 -5.63 3.27
C GLU A 106 5.57 -4.34 4.03
N VAL A 107 5.00 -3.35 3.34
CA VAL A 107 4.56 -2.11 4.00
C VAL A 107 3.44 -2.41 5.01
N GLY A 108 2.48 -3.25 4.65
CA GLY A 108 1.40 -3.68 5.56
C GLY A 108 1.93 -4.33 6.84
N MET A 109 2.97 -5.18 6.74
CA MET A 109 3.61 -5.78 7.92
C MET A 109 4.29 -4.74 8.82
N LYS A 110 4.97 -3.74 8.25
CA LYS A 110 5.63 -2.67 9.01
C LYS A 110 4.60 -1.81 9.76
N ILE A 111 3.52 -1.43 9.09
CA ILE A 111 2.46 -0.63 9.70
C ILE A 111 1.75 -1.43 10.80
N GLU A 112 1.49 -2.73 10.60
CA GLU A 112 0.94 -3.57 11.66
C GLU A 112 1.85 -3.65 12.88
N TYR A 113 3.16 -3.79 12.66
CA TYR A 113 4.14 -3.80 13.74
C TYR A 113 4.10 -2.48 14.52
N ALA A 114 4.10 -1.34 13.82
CA ALA A 114 3.98 -0.03 14.45
C ALA A 114 2.69 0.11 15.27
N ILE A 115 1.54 -0.31 14.73
CA ILE A 115 0.27 -0.33 15.46
C ILE A 115 0.38 -1.17 16.75
N ARG A 116 0.94 -2.38 16.66
CA ARG A 116 1.10 -3.26 17.82
C ARG A 116 2.01 -2.67 18.88
N ALA A 117 3.10 -2.03 18.47
CA ALA A 117 4.03 -1.35 19.37
C ALA A 117 3.31 -0.20 20.10
N THR A 118 2.63 0.68 19.37
CA THR A 118 1.88 1.81 19.95
C THR A 118 0.77 1.36 20.88
N VAL A 119 -0.02 0.34 20.51
CA VAL A 119 -1.05 -0.23 21.40
C VAL A 119 -0.42 -0.76 22.70
N SER A 120 0.77 -1.36 22.62
CA SER A 120 1.49 -1.86 23.79
C SER A 120 1.97 -0.71 24.68
N THR A 121 2.46 0.38 24.08
CA THR A 121 2.81 1.62 24.79
C THR A 121 1.60 2.21 25.51
N ILE A 122 0.45 2.38 24.84
CA ILE A 122 -0.79 2.87 25.47
C ILE A 122 -1.16 2.03 26.69
N LYS A 123 -1.15 0.70 26.54
CA LYS A 123 -1.48 -0.22 27.65
C LYS A 123 -0.53 -0.06 28.82
N HIS A 124 0.76 0.10 28.55
CA HIS A 124 1.77 0.32 29.58
C HIS A 124 1.56 1.65 30.30
N GLU A 125 1.38 2.76 29.56
CA GLU A 125 1.13 4.08 30.14
C GLU A 125 -0.16 4.13 30.97
N PHE A 126 -1.20 3.43 30.53
CA PHE A 126 -2.45 3.28 31.29
C PHE A 126 -2.24 2.50 32.58
N SER A 127 -1.47 1.40 32.55
CA SER A 127 -1.12 0.64 33.77
C SER A 127 -0.32 1.45 34.78
N LEU A 128 0.35 2.50 34.32
CA LEU A 128 1.12 3.44 35.16
C LEU A 128 0.31 4.67 35.59
N GLU A 129 -0.99 4.76 35.24
CA GLU A 129 -1.87 5.92 35.48
C GLU A 129 -1.29 7.26 34.98
N ARG A 130 -0.38 7.23 34.00
CA ARG A 130 0.40 8.41 33.58
C ARG A 130 -0.35 9.37 32.65
N ARG A 131 -1.51 9.01 32.09
CA ARG A 131 -2.24 9.82 31.09
C ARG A 131 -3.76 9.77 31.24
N SER A 132 -4.41 10.86 30.81
CA SER A 132 -5.87 11.09 30.83
C SER A 132 -6.67 10.10 29.94
N VAL A 133 -7.82 9.65 30.44
CA VAL A 133 -8.72 8.65 29.83
C VAL A 133 -9.30 9.09 28.47
N ASN A 134 -9.46 10.41 28.24
CA ASN A 134 -10.13 10.90 27.03
C ASN A 134 -9.26 10.81 25.76
N CYS A 135 -7.99 11.23 25.81
CA CYS A 135 -7.10 11.17 24.63
C CYS A 135 -6.83 9.73 24.17
N GLN A 136 -6.80 8.77 25.10
CA GLN A 136 -6.56 7.37 24.78
C GLN A 136 -7.72 6.70 24.02
N LYS A 137 -8.95 7.14 24.25
CA LYS A 137 -10.13 6.58 23.58
C LYS A 137 -10.11 6.88 22.08
N GLU A 138 -9.86 8.14 21.70
CA GLU A 138 -9.77 8.54 20.29
C GLU A 138 -8.63 7.84 19.56
N ILE A 139 -7.46 7.73 20.20
CA ILE A 139 -6.29 7.09 19.60
C ILE A 139 -6.52 5.59 19.41
N LYS A 140 -7.17 4.93 20.37
CA LYS A 140 -7.58 3.52 20.23
C LYS A 140 -8.54 3.34 19.05
N GLU A 141 -9.53 4.22 18.89
CA GLU A 141 -10.46 4.17 17.76
C GLU A 141 -9.75 4.37 16.42
N GLN A 142 -8.78 5.27 16.34
CA GLN A 142 -7.98 5.46 15.13
C GLN A 142 -7.12 4.23 14.80
N LEU A 143 -6.50 3.61 15.81
CA LEU A 143 -5.69 2.40 15.65
C LEU A 143 -6.54 1.20 15.20
N GLU A 144 -7.77 1.03 15.70
CA GLU A 144 -8.66 -0.04 15.24
C GLU A 144 -9.11 0.20 13.78
N LYS A 145 -9.40 1.45 13.38
CA LYS A 145 -9.67 1.77 11.96
C LYS A 145 -8.49 1.42 11.07
N LEU A 146 -7.26 1.79 11.47
CA LEU A 146 -6.06 1.51 10.69
C LEU A 146 -5.79 0.00 10.57
N LYS A 147 -6.04 -0.74 11.65
CA LYS A 147 -5.92 -2.20 11.69
C LYS A 147 -6.91 -2.90 10.76
N GLU A 148 -8.14 -2.39 10.61
CA GLU A 148 -9.09 -2.92 9.62
C GLU A 148 -8.59 -2.70 8.19
N HIS A 149 -8.06 -1.52 7.85
CA HIS A 149 -7.46 -1.29 6.53
C HIS A 149 -6.26 -2.22 6.26
N VAL A 150 -5.40 -2.45 7.25
CA VAL A 150 -4.30 -3.44 7.13
C VAL A 150 -4.83 -4.87 6.93
N LYS A 151 -5.92 -5.25 7.58
CA LYS A 151 -6.56 -6.56 7.35
C LYS A 151 -7.11 -6.68 5.93
N ILE A 152 -7.70 -5.61 5.39
CA ILE A 152 -8.14 -5.56 4.01
C ILE A 152 -6.95 -5.82 3.10
N LEU A 153 -5.86 -5.04 3.22
CA LEU A 153 -4.61 -5.25 2.46
C LEU A 153 -4.11 -6.72 2.52
N LYS A 154 -4.13 -7.34 3.71
CA LYS A 154 -3.75 -8.75 3.86
C LYS A 154 -4.71 -9.72 3.16
N LYS A 155 -6.03 -9.49 3.24
CA LYS A 155 -7.02 -10.32 2.55
C LYS A 155 -6.85 -10.27 1.03
N TRP A 156 -6.54 -9.10 0.48
CA TRP A 156 -6.26 -8.96 -0.96
C TRP A 156 -5.00 -9.76 -1.36
N SER A 157 -3.94 -9.71 -0.56
CA SER A 157 -2.73 -10.53 -0.75
C SER A 157 -2.98 -12.04 -0.60
N GLN A 158 -3.89 -12.45 0.30
CA GLN A 158 -4.22 -13.87 0.54
C GLN A 158 -5.27 -14.43 -0.44
N GLY A 159 -6.11 -13.59 -1.04
CA GLY A 159 -7.20 -13.98 -1.95
C GLY A 159 -6.75 -14.58 -3.29
N LYS A 160 -5.45 -14.49 -3.63
CA LYS A 160 -4.88 -15.09 -4.86
C LYS A 160 -3.74 -16.08 -4.61
N GLY A 161 -3.58 -16.55 -3.38
CA GLY A 161 -2.52 -17.49 -3.02
C GLY A 161 -2.98 -18.53 -2.02
N LEU A 162 -4.04 -19.28 -2.36
CA LEU A 162 -4.39 -20.58 -1.75
C LEU A 162 -5.31 -21.36 -2.70
N LYS A 163 -4.78 -21.71 -3.89
CA LYS A 163 -4.99 -23.06 -4.41
C LYS A 163 -3.70 -23.81 -4.15
N ASP A 164 -3.75 -24.61 -3.10
CA ASP A 164 -2.97 -25.82 -2.84
C ASP A 164 -1.45 -25.78 -3.02
N VAL A 165 -0.76 -25.50 -1.91
CA VAL A 165 0.59 -26.04 -1.63
C VAL A 165 0.52 -27.15 -0.56
N GLN A 166 -0.64 -27.80 -0.42
CA GLN A 166 -0.76 -29.06 0.33
C GLN A 166 -1.12 -30.28 -0.53
N ASP A 167 -1.42 -30.11 -1.82
CA ASP A 167 -1.87 -31.22 -2.70
C ASP A 167 -0.77 -31.77 -3.64
N LEU A 168 0.51 -31.45 -3.39
CA LEU A 168 1.66 -32.04 -4.10
C LEU A 168 2.57 -32.90 -3.21
N ARG A 169 2.01 -33.48 -2.15
CA ARG A 169 2.63 -34.61 -1.43
C ARG A 169 1.67 -35.79 -1.34
N SER A 170 1.26 -36.31 -2.49
CA SER A 170 0.76 -37.67 -2.64
C SER A 170 0.71 -38.05 -4.13
N GLN A 171 1.88 -38.36 -4.72
CA GLN A 171 2.05 -39.44 -5.70
C GLN A 171 3.53 -39.70 -5.92
#